data_AF-A0A9E9L975-F1
#
_entry.id   AF-A0A9E9L975-F1
#
_cell.length_a   1.000
_cell.length_b   1.000
_cell.length_c   1.000
_cell.angle_alpha   90.00
_cell.angle_beta   90.00
_cell.angle_gamma   90.00
#
_symmetry.space_group_name_H-M   'P 1'
#
loop_
_entity.id
_entity.type
_entity.pdbx_description
1 polymer ?
#
loop_
_entity_poly.entity_id
_entity_poly.type
_entity_poly.pdbx_seq_one_letter_code
_entity_poly.pdbx_strand_id
1 'polypeptide(L)' 'MDTWKKLVGNRAFISDLGKSHEAEIGGTKTIVGRYAVWVPVEGSERHQVIEVGDDLDALQQKYGVPIELVLKLGAFAE' A
#
# COMPACT_ATOMS: atom_id res chain seq x y z
N MET A 1 17.88 6.72 -4.22
CA MET A 1 17.59 5.58 -3.30
C MET A 1 17.43 6.05 -1.86
N ASP A 2 18.19 7.06 -1.42
CA ASP A 2 18.21 7.58 -0.04
C ASP A 2 16.89 8.18 0.44
N THR A 3 16.14 8.83 -0.45
CA THR A 3 14.84 9.44 -0.13
C THR A 3 13.81 8.38 0.26
N TRP A 4 13.81 7.22 -0.40
CA TRP A 4 12.86 6.14 -0.12
C TRP A 4 13.08 5.53 1.26
N LYS A 5 14.34 5.20 1.59
CA LYS A 5 14.71 4.69 2.92
C LYS A 5 14.37 5.69 4.03
N LYS A 6 14.57 6.99 3.79
CA LYS A 6 14.21 8.04 4.74
C LYS A 6 12.69 8.19 4.94
N LEU A 7 11.90 8.04 3.89
CA LEU A 7 10.45 8.25 3.94
C LEU A 7 9.70 7.06 4.54
N VAL A 8 10.03 5.83 4.14
CA VAL A 8 9.23 4.64 4.46
C VAL A 8 10.02 3.45 5.01
N GLY A 9 11.35 3.52 5.09
CA GLY A 9 12.21 2.36 5.39
C GLY A 9 11.83 1.57 6.66
N ASN A 10 11.43 2.27 7.73
CA ASN A 10 11.01 1.66 9.00
C ASN A 10 9.55 1.98 9.36
N ARG A 11 8.72 2.38 8.38
CA ARG A 11 7.36 2.84 8.63
C ARG A 11 6.36 2.13 7.72
N ALA A 12 5.15 1.96 8.22
CA ALA A 12 4.02 1.59 7.39
C ALA A 12 3.67 2.75 6.44
N PHE A 13 3.21 2.41 5.24
CA PHE A 13 2.70 3.37 4.27
C PHE A 13 1.54 2.76 3.49
N ILE A 14 0.74 3.59 2.83
CA ILE A 14 -0.38 3.14 1.99
C ILE A 14 -0.08 3.52 0.54
N SER A 15 -0.27 2.60 -0.39
CA SER A 15 -0.27 2.93 -1.82
C SER A 15 -1.70 3.10 -2.32
N ASP A 16 -2.00 4.24 -2.95
CA ASP A 16 -3.23 4.44 -3.73
C ASP A 16 -3.02 3.90 -5.15
N LEU A 17 -3.68 2.78 -5.45
CA LEU A 17 -3.68 2.09 -6.74
C LEU A 17 -4.60 2.76 -7.78
N GLY A 18 -5.29 3.84 -7.41
CA GLY A 18 -6.17 4.64 -8.27
C GLY A 18 -7.61 4.14 -8.32
N LYS A 19 -7.82 2.84 -8.57
CA LYS A 19 -9.15 2.21 -8.56
C LYS A 19 -9.05 0.79 -8.02
N SER A 20 -10.18 0.24 -7.59
CA SER A 20 -10.28 -1.18 -7.30
C SER A 20 -10.14 -1.97 -8.60
N HIS A 21 -9.44 -3.09 -8.56
CA HIS A 21 -9.18 -3.96 -9.70
C HIS A 21 -9.70 -5.36 -9.43
N GLU A 22 -10.27 -6.01 -10.44
CA GLU A 22 -10.56 -7.45 -10.37
C GLU A 22 -9.31 -8.21 -10.82
N ALA A 23 -8.81 -9.11 -9.98
CA ALA A 23 -7.66 -9.95 -10.27
C ALA A 23 -8.01 -11.43 -10.04
N GLU A 24 -7.46 -12.32 -10.86
CA GLU A 24 -7.56 -13.75 -10.63
C GLU A 24 -6.39 -14.21 -9.76
N ILE A 25 -6.70 -14.67 -8.55
CA ILE A 25 -5.72 -15.15 -7.57
C ILE A 25 -6.06 -16.61 -7.27
N GLY A 26 -5.18 -17.53 -7.63
CA GLY A 26 -5.40 -18.97 -7.44
C GLY A 26 -6.65 -19.50 -8.16
N GLY A 27 -6.98 -18.95 -9.34
CA GLY A 27 -8.18 -19.32 -10.10
C GLY A 27 -9.49 -18.73 -9.59
N THR A 28 -9.43 -17.85 -8.58
CA THR A 28 -10.61 -17.15 -8.05
C THR A 28 -10.56 -15.66 -8.37
N LYS A 29 -11.64 -15.15 -8.97
CA LYS A 29 -11.82 -13.70 -9.17
C LYS A 29 -11.98 -13.01 -7.83
N THR A 30 -11.06 -12.10 -7.54
CA THR A 30 -10.98 -11.37 -6.28
C THR A 30 -10.91 -9.88 -6.57
N ILE A 31 -11.67 -9.08 -5.81
CA ILE A 31 -11.55 -7.63 -5.85
C ILE A 31 -10.34 -7.22 -5.02
N VAL A 32 -9.38 -6.59 -5.67
CA VAL A 32 -8.25 -5.90 -5.06
C VAL A 32 -8.69 -4.45 -4.86
N GLY A 33 -8.91 -4.07 -3.60
CA GLY A 33 -9.30 -2.71 -3.23
C GLY A 33 -8.26 -1.67 -3.67
N ARG A 34 -8.70 -0.41 -3.76
CA ARG A 34 -7.89 0.71 -4.27
C ARG A 34 -6.62 0.98 -3.44
N TYR A 35 -6.62 0.69 -2.15
CA TYR A 35 -5.52 1.02 -1.26
C TYR A 35 -4.86 -0.26 -0.73
N ALA A 36 -3.52 -0.30 -0.76
CA ALA A 36 -2.75 -1.39 -0.16
C ALA A 36 -1.87 -0.86 0.98
N VAL A 37 -1.92 -1.52 2.13
CA VAL A 37 -1.12 -1.21 3.31
C VAL A 37 0.16 -2.01 3.28
N TRP A 38 1.29 -1.31 3.33
CA TRP A 38 2.63 -1.87 3.33
C TRP A 38 3.27 -1.72 4.70
N VAL A 39 3.84 -2.79 5.25
CA VAL A 39 4.61 -2.76 6.50
C VAL A 39 6.02 -3.30 6.28
N PRO A 40 7.03 -2.76 6.98
CA PRO A 40 8.40 -3.26 6.90
C PRO A 40 8.48 -4.70 7.43
N VAL A 41 9.34 -5.49 6.82
CA VAL A 41 9.66 -6.85 7.28
C VAL A 41 10.89 -6.78 8.17
N GLU A 42 10.75 -7.17 9.44
CA GLU A 42 11.81 -7.13 10.44
C GLU A 42 13.10 -7.82 9.94
N GLY A 43 14.24 -7.16 10.15
CA GLY A 43 15.54 -7.66 9.69
C GLY A 43 15.78 -7.54 8.18
N SER A 44 14.95 -6.79 7.43
CA SER A 44 15.15 -6.58 5.99
C SER A 44 14.80 -5.15 5.54
N GLU A 45 15.22 -4.80 4.32
CA GLU A 45 14.86 -3.52 3.68
C GLU A 45 13.56 -3.61 2.85
N ARG A 46 12.77 -4.68 3.06
CA ARG A 46 11.57 -4.97 2.27
C ARG A 46 10.31 -4.60 3.03
N HIS A 47 9.25 -4.35 2.27
CA HIS A 47 7.89 -4.23 2.77
C HIS A 47 7.01 -5.36 2.24
N GLN A 48 5.96 -5.66 2.98
CA GLN A 48 4.93 -6.62 2.58
C GLN A 48 3.55 -5.96 2.66
N VAL A 49 2.67 -6.35 1.73
CA VAL A 49 1.26 -5.99 1.81
C VAL A 49 0.60 -6.84 2.89
N ILE A 50 -0.08 -6.20 3.84
CA ILE A 50 -0.82 -6.89 4.90
C ILE A 50 -2.33 -6.74 4.78
N GLU A 51 -2.79 -5.73 4.04
CA GLU A 51 -4.21 -5.49 3.82
C GLU A 51 -4.41 -4.68 2.54
N VAL A 52 -5.51 -4.96 1.85
CA VAL A 52 -5.99 -4.20 0.71
C VAL A 52 -7.46 -3.87 0.93
N GLY A 53 -7.87 -2.63 0.68
CA GLY A 53 -9.25 -2.17 0.87
C GLY A 53 -9.55 -0.87 0.14
N ASP A 54 -10.81 -0.45 0.18
CA ASP A 54 -11.28 0.77 -0.50
C ASP A 54 -11.51 1.94 0.47
N ASP A 55 -11.55 1.69 1.78
CA ASP A 55 -11.72 2.72 2.81
C ASP A 55 -10.37 3.22 3.33
N LEU A 56 -9.90 4.33 2.77
CA LEU A 56 -8.63 4.93 3.15
C LEU A 56 -8.60 5.33 4.64
N ASP A 57 -9.68 5.92 5.14
CA ASP A 57 -9.72 6.47 6.50
C ASP A 57 -9.63 5.32 7.53
N ALA A 58 -10.37 4.23 7.30
CA ALA A 58 -10.29 3.03 8.13
C ALA A 58 -8.88 2.43 8.15
N LEU A 59 -8.20 2.35 6.99
CA LEU A 59 -6.84 1.83 6.89
C LEU A 59 -5.83 2.75 7.58
N GLN A 60 -5.95 4.07 7.43
CA GLN A 60 -5.09 5.04 8.10
C GLN A 60 -5.20 4.95 9.62
N GLN A 61 -6.44 4.89 10.14
CA GLN A 61 -6.68 4.76 11.59
C GLN A 61 -6.15 3.43 12.13
N LYS A 62 -6.41 2.32 11.43
CA LYS A 62 -6.02 0.97 11.86
C LYS A 62 -4.51 0.79 11.96
N TYR A 63 -3.76 1.36 11.02
CA TYR A 63 -2.31 1.16 10.93
C TYR A 63 -1.49 2.39 11.34
N GLY A 64 -2.15 3.45 11.81
CA GLY A 64 -1.49 4.69 12.23
C GLY A 64 -0.72 5.38 11.09
N VAL A 65 -1.21 5.27 9.85
CA VAL A 65 -0.54 5.83 8.67
C VAL A 65 -1.03 7.26 8.44
N PRO A 66 -0.17 8.29 8.61
CA PRO A 66 -0.54 9.67 8.31
C PRO A 66 -0.73 9.87 6.80
N ILE A 67 -1.50 10.89 6.42
CA ILE A 67 -1.83 11.17 5.01
C ILE A 67 -0.57 11.42 4.15
N GLU A 68 0.50 11.93 4.75
CA GLU A 68 1.80 12.17 4.10
C GLU A 68 2.47 10.87 3.62
N LEU A 69 2.09 9.72 4.18
CA LEU A 69 2.56 8.39 3.80
C LEU A 69 1.54 7.62 2.95
N VAL A 70 0.56 8.33 2.38
CA VAL A 70 -0.31 7.81 1.33
C VAL A 70 0.30 8.16 -0.02
N LEU A 71 0.93 7.18 -0.66
CA LEU A 71 1.66 7.33 -1.90
C LEU A 71 0.75 6.97 -3.06
N LYS A 72 0.44 7.95 -3.90
CA LYS A 72 -0.23 7.66 -5.16
C LYS A 72 0.77 7.00 -6.10
N LEU A 73 0.44 5.82 -6.60
CA LEU A 73 1.13 5.32 -7.79
C LEU A 73 0.86 6.36 -8.88
N GLY A 74 1.90 7.12 -9.22
CA GLY A 74 1.87 7.99 -10.39
C GLY A 74 1.33 7.13 -11.52
N ALA A 75 0.33 7.65 -12.25
CA ALA A 75 -0.27 6.97 -13.39
C ALA A 75 0.84 6.26 -14.12
N PHE A 76 0.73 4.94 -14.30
CA PHE A 76 1.55 4.25 -15.28
C PHE A 76 1.42 5.11 -16.55
N ALA A 77 2.46 5.87 -16.86
CA ALA A 77 2.44 6.80 -17.97
C ALA A 77 2.16 5.95 -19.21
N GLU A 78 1.19 6.45 -19.98
CA GLU A 78 0.55 5.92 -21.19
C GLU A 78 1.27 4.81 -21.95
#